data_AF-A0A9E2HCV7-F1
#
_entry.id   AF-A0A9E2HCV7-F1
#
_cell.length_a   1.000
_cell.length_b   1.000
_cell.length_c   1.000
_cell.angle_alpha   90.00
_cell.angle_beta   90.00
_cell.angle_gamma   90.00
#
_symmetry.space_group_name_H-M   'P 1'
#
loop_
_entity.id
_entity.type
_entity.pdbx_description
1 polymer ?
#
loop_
_entity_poly.entity_id
_entity_poly.type
_entity_poly.pdbx_seq_one_letter_code
_entity_poly.pdbx_strand_id
1 'polypeptide(L)'
;MSRSNFELVLTEFEQVLIALTLIARISEHLGLQYSAHRNRLNYTLDHLAEASQTDGPVFVFAHMIAPHPPFVFDSDGEEVNPNRSFVFADGSHFILSGGTQDEYRKGYAGYLSWLNGKLIRCIDSIFARSKTPPVIILHADHGPGSMLDWGSIDKSNVLERTSILNAVYTGGTDCPILYPSISPVNIFRAVFNRAFGTDFEFLADKSNFSVWATPYQTVDITNKLDGSRELDSLVQ
;
A
#
# COMPACT_ATOMS: atom_id res chain seq x y z
N MET A 1 -36.64 -6.52 13.17
CA MET A 1 -36.24 -7.35 12.01
C MET A 1 -34.79 -7.04 11.71
N SER A 2 -33.88 -7.93 12.11
CA SER A 2 -32.46 -7.81 11.80
C SER A 2 -32.30 -7.95 10.29
N ARG A 3 -31.94 -6.86 9.59
CA ARG A 3 -31.44 -6.98 8.22
C ARG A 3 -30.06 -7.61 8.36
N SER A 4 -29.88 -8.83 7.86
CA SER A 4 -28.53 -9.31 7.61
C SER A 4 -27.92 -8.35 6.60
N ASN A 5 -27.01 -7.47 7.05
CA ASN A 5 -26.24 -6.65 6.15
C ASN A 5 -25.40 -7.62 5.32
N PHE A 6 -25.81 -7.84 4.08
CA PHE A 6 -25.00 -8.57 3.13
C PHE A 6 -23.81 -7.67 2.81
N GLU A 7 -22.69 -7.87 3.51
CA GLU A 7 -21.46 -7.13 3.26
C GLU A 7 -20.85 -7.64 1.96
N LEU A 8 -21.00 -6.85 0.90
CA LEU A 8 -20.41 -7.17 -0.39
C LEU A 8 -18.90 -7.01 -0.30
N VAL A 9 -18.16 -8.12 -0.41
CA VAL A 9 -16.71 -8.16 -0.53
C VAL A 9 -16.39 -8.55 -1.97
N LEU A 10 -15.78 -7.64 -2.74
CA LEU A 10 -15.42 -7.87 -4.13
C LEU A 10 -13.91 -8.06 -4.29
N THR A 11 -13.53 -9.02 -5.13
CA THR A 11 -12.16 -9.16 -5.63
C THR A 11 -11.77 -7.96 -6.52
N GLU A 12 -10.48 -7.70 -6.71
CA GLU A 12 -10.01 -6.69 -7.67
C GLU A 12 -10.51 -7.00 -9.09
N PHE A 13 -10.47 -8.28 -9.48
CA PHE A 13 -11.00 -8.74 -10.76
C PHE A 13 -12.49 -8.41 -10.91
N GLU A 14 -13.30 -8.69 -9.88
CA GLU A 14 -14.74 -8.39 -9.91
C GLU A 14 -15.02 -6.88 -9.93
N GLN A 15 -14.22 -6.08 -9.22
CA GLN A 15 -14.34 -4.61 -9.26
C GLN A 15 -14.05 -4.07 -10.67
N VAL A 16 -12.98 -4.54 -11.32
CA VAL A 16 -12.66 -4.19 -12.71
C VAL A 16 -13.76 -4.65 -13.65
N LEU A 17 -14.26 -5.88 -13.48
CA LEU A 17 -15.34 -6.41 -14.31
C LEU A 17 -16.61 -5.56 -14.20
N ILE A 18 -17.02 -5.19 -12.98
CA ILE A 18 -18.17 -4.31 -12.75
C ILE A 18 -17.94 -2.95 -13.42
N ALA A 19 -16.74 -2.36 -13.26
CA ALA A 19 -16.37 -1.07 -13.85
C ALA A 19 -16.48 -1.04 -15.38
N LEU A 20 -16.35 -2.19 -16.05
CA LEU A 20 -16.48 -2.32 -17.51
C LEU A 20 -17.92 -2.50 -18.00
N THR A 21 -18.92 -2.47 -17.11
CA THR A 21 -20.34 -2.70 -17.45
C THR A 21 -21.21 -1.51 -17.08
N LEU A 22 -22.48 -1.51 -17.55
CA LEU A 22 -23.47 -0.51 -17.14
C LEU A 22 -23.78 -0.55 -15.63
N ILE A 23 -23.47 -1.66 -14.95
CA ILE A 23 -23.62 -1.81 -13.50
C ILE A 23 -22.75 -0.78 -12.77
N ALA A 24 -21.57 -0.42 -13.31
CA ALA A 24 -20.70 0.60 -12.75
C ALA A 24 -21.44 1.92 -12.45
N ARG A 25 -22.25 2.40 -13.40
CA ARG A 25 -23.01 3.66 -13.25
C ARG A 25 -24.09 3.57 -12.18
N ILE A 26 -24.70 2.40 -12.02
CA ILE A 26 -25.71 2.16 -10.98
C ILE A 26 -25.02 2.07 -9.62
N SER A 27 -23.93 1.31 -9.52
CA SER A 27 -23.13 1.16 -8.30
C SER A 27 -22.54 2.48 -7.82
N GLU A 28 -22.08 3.32 -8.75
CA GLU A 28 -21.59 4.68 -8.47
C GLU A 28 -22.70 5.57 -7.90
N HIS A 29 -23.88 5.59 -8.54
CA HIS A 29 -25.03 6.37 -8.04
C HIS A 29 -25.50 5.92 -6.65
N LEU A 30 -25.36 4.63 -6.34
CA LEU A 30 -25.71 4.05 -5.04
C LEU A 30 -24.56 4.11 -4.01
N GLY A 31 -23.38 4.64 -4.37
CA GLY A 31 -22.21 4.71 -3.47
C GLY A 31 -21.61 3.36 -3.07
N LEU A 32 -21.94 2.28 -3.77
CA LEU A 32 -21.55 0.90 -3.40
C LEU A 32 -20.05 0.63 -3.54
N GLN A 33 -19.34 1.44 -4.32
CA GLN A 33 -17.90 1.25 -4.56
C GLN A 33 -17.07 1.65 -3.33
N TYR A 34 -17.49 2.71 -2.62
CA TYR A 34 -16.86 3.11 -1.37
C TYR A 34 -16.98 2.03 -0.28
N SER A 35 -18.19 1.50 -0.09
CA SER A 35 -18.42 0.42 0.88
C SER A 35 -17.72 -0.88 0.47
N ALA A 36 -17.76 -1.27 -0.81
CA ALA A 36 -17.04 -2.45 -1.28
C ALA A 36 -15.52 -2.35 -1.06
N HIS A 37 -14.93 -1.17 -1.27
CA HIS A 37 -13.51 -0.93 -1.01
C HIS A 37 -13.18 -1.02 0.49
N ARG A 38 -13.99 -0.39 1.36
CA ARG A 38 -13.87 -0.52 2.82
C ARG A 38 -13.97 -1.98 3.28
N ASN A 39 -14.97 -2.70 2.79
CA ASN A 39 -15.21 -4.10 3.13
C ASN A 39 -14.04 -4.98 2.72
N ARG A 40 -13.47 -4.79 1.51
CA ARG A 40 -12.28 -5.54 1.06
C ARG A 40 -11.08 -5.32 1.97
N LEU A 41 -10.82 -4.07 2.36
CA LEU A 41 -9.70 -3.75 3.25
C LEU A 41 -9.90 -4.38 4.64
N ASN A 42 -11.07 -4.18 5.25
CA ASN A 42 -11.38 -4.76 6.56
C ASN A 42 -11.32 -6.28 6.52
N TYR A 43 -11.94 -6.91 5.51
CA TYR A 43 -11.90 -8.36 5.33
C TYR A 43 -10.46 -8.87 5.24
N THR A 44 -9.61 -8.22 4.45
CA THR A 44 -8.19 -8.59 4.34
C THR A 44 -7.50 -8.49 5.70
N LEU A 45 -7.63 -7.36 6.40
CA LEU A 45 -6.98 -7.14 7.71
C LEU A 45 -7.47 -8.11 8.79
N ASP A 46 -8.77 -8.45 8.77
CA ASP A 46 -9.40 -9.28 9.81
C ASP A 46 -9.16 -10.78 9.59
N HIS A 47 -8.97 -11.22 8.34
CA HIS A 47 -8.81 -12.64 7.99
C HIS A 47 -7.39 -13.05 7.58
N LEU A 48 -6.45 -12.12 7.32
CA LEU A 48 -5.10 -12.48 6.86
C LEU A 48 -4.37 -13.46 7.79
N ALA A 49 -4.58 -13.34 9.10
CA ALA A 49 -3.97 -14.21 10.11
C ALA A 49 -4.49 -15.65 10.07
N GLU A 50 -5.60 -15.95 9.38
CA GLU A 50 -6.10 -17.32 9.21
C GLU A 50 -5.18 -18.16 8.32
N ALA A 51 -4.43 -17.52 7.41
CA ALA A 51 -3.49 -18.22 6.55
C ALA A 51 -2.40 -18.97 7.34
N SER A 52 -2.06 -18.51 8.55
CA SER A 52 -1.07 -19.17 9.44
C SER A 52 -1.55 -20.52 9.98
N GLN A 53 -2.84 -20.86 9.78
CA GLN A 53 -3.44 -22.12 10.21
C GLN A 53 -3.47 -23.18 9.09
N THR A 54 -3.02 -22.83 7.88
CA THR A 54 -2.91 -23.77 6.76
C THR A 54 -1.82 -24.80 7.06
N ASP A 55 -2.11 -26.09 6.81
CA ASP A 55 -1.12 -27.15 6.97
C ASP A 55 -0.01 -27.05 5.92
N GLY A 56 1.24 -27.13 6.38
CA GLY A 56 2.43 -27.06 5.53
C GLY A 56 2.99 -25.64 5.32
N PRO A 57 4.08 -25.49 4.55
CA PRO A 57 4.65 -24.18 4.24
C PRO A 57 3.73 -23.40 3.31
N VAL A 58 3.44 -22.16 3.65
CA VAL A 58 2.62 -21.24 2.84
C VAL A 58 3.37 -19.96 2.51
N PHE A 59 3.15 -19.46 1.29
CA PHE A 59 3.51 -18.10 0.88
C PHE A 59 2.20 -17.32 0.72
N VAL A 60 2.06 -16.25 1.50
CA VAL A 60 0.85 -15.42 1.51
C VAL A 60 1.18 -14.05 0.96
N PHE A 61 0.43 -13.62 -0.06
CA PHE A 61 0.52 -12.29 -0.62
C PHE A 61 -0.81 -11.56 -0.42
N ALA A 62 -0.76 -10.41 0.26
CA ALA A 62 -1.92 -9.58 0.52
C ALA A 62 -1.67 -8.17 -0.03
N HIS A 63 -2.44 -7.79 -1.04
CA HIS A 63 -2.39 -6.46 -1.64
C HIS A 63 -3.53 -5.61 -1.09
N MET A 64 -3.18 -4.48 -0.45
CA MET A 64 -4.12 -3.56 0.16
C MET A 64 -3.94 -2.19 -0.48
N ILE A 65 -4.96 -1.72 -1.21
CA ILE A 65 -4.98 -0.39 -1.82
C ILE A 65 -5.29 0.64 -0.72
N ALA A 66 -4.35 0.86 0.20
CA ALA A 66 -4.51 1.74 1.35
C ALA A 66 -3.15 2.31 1.79
N PRO A 67 -3.06 3.58 2.20
CA PRO A 67 -4.14 4.58 2.30
C PRO A 67 -4.32 5.40 1.00
N HIS A 68 -4.54 4.73 -0.14
CA HIS A 68 -4.71 5.39 -1.44
C HIS A 68 -6.03 6.20 -1.52
N PRO A 69 -6.11 7.32 -2.26
CA PRO A 69 -7.39 7.97 -2.57
C PRO A 69 -8.32 7.06 -3.41
N PRO A 70 -9.66 7.16 -3.27
CA PRO A 70 -10.33 8.11 -2.41
C PRO A 70 -10.21 7.68 -0.95
N PHE A 71 -9.96 8.62 -0.04
CA PHE A 71 -9.77 8.31 1.38
C PHE A 71 -11.12 7.94 1.99
N VAL A 72 -11.29 6.66 2.34
CA VAL A 72 -12.58 6.08 2.75
C VAL A 72 -12.77 5.94 4.26
N PHE A 73 -11.74 6.25 5.03
CA PHE A 73 -11.76 6.32 6.49
C PHE A 73 -11.08 7.60 6.97
N ASP A 74 -11.54 8.12 8.09
CA ASP A 74 -10.85 9.19 8.82
C ASP A 74 -9.88 8.63 9.89
N SER A 75 -9.35 9.51 10.75
CA SER A 75 -8.41 9.13 11.80
C SER A 75 -8.99 8.22 12.87
N ASP A 76 -10.29 8.26 13.10
CA ASP A 76 -10.99 7.45 14.11
C ASP A 76 -11.49 6.13 13.50
N GLY A 77 -11.45 6.01 12.17
CA GLY A 77 -11.93 4.85 11.43
C GLY A 77 -13.39 4.94 11.04
N GLU A 78 -13.98 6.13 11.13
CA GLU A 78 -15.34 6.36 10.67
C GLU A 78 -15.37 6.41 9.14
N GLU A 79 -16.48 5.94 8.57
CA GLU A 79 -16.64 5.83 7.13
C GLU A 79 -16.72 7.22 6.47
N VAL A 80 -15.83 7.46 5.51
CA VAL A 80 -15.85 8.68 4.69
C VAL A 80 -16.38 8.33 3.31
N ASN A 81 -17.41 9.05 2.86
CA ASN A 81 -17.95 8.98 1.50
C ASN A 81 -17.80 10.35 0.84
N PRO A 82 -16.66 10.63 0.19
CA PRO A 82 -16.45 11.86 -0.56
C PRO A 82 -17.56 12.09 -1.59
N ASN A 83 -18.02 13.33 -1.72
CA ASN A 83 -19.03 13.71 -2.73
C ASN A 83 -18.40 13.83 -4.13
N ARG A 84 -17.86 12.70 -4.64
CA ARG A 84 -17.25 12.54 -5.96
C ARG A 84 -17.26 11.08 -6.39
N SER A 85 -17.06 10.84 -7.68
CA SER A 85 -16.94 9.49 -8.25
C SER A 85 -15.85 8.67 -7.55
N PHE A 86 -16.11 7.38 -7.33
CA PHE A 86 -15.11 6.46 -6.81
C PHE A 86 -14.07 6.16 -7.90
N VAL A 87 -12.91 6.78 -7.80
CA VAL A 87 -11.77 6.55 -8.68
C VAL A 87 -10.49 6.58 -7.87
N PHE A 88 -9.54 5.70 -8.19
CA PHE A 88 -8.20 5.69 -7.62
C PHE A 88 -7.33 6.81 -8.24
N ALA A 89 -7.84 8.04 -8.26
CA ALA A 89 -7.15 9.20 -8.79
C ALA A 89 -6.16 9.75 -7.76
N ASP A 90 -4.89 9.76 -8.11
CA ASP A 90 -3.78 10.21 -7.25
C ASP A 90 -3.05 11.42 -7.84
N GLY A 91 -2.34 12.19 -7.01
CA GLY A 91 -1.61 13.38 -7.45
C GLY A 91 -2.45 14.39 -8.21
N SER A 92 -1.93 14.88 -9.34
CA SER A 92 -2.64 15.84 -10.18
C SER A 92 -4.00 15.32 -10.67
N HIS A 93 -4.20 14.00 -10.79
CA HIS A 93 -5.50 13.42 -11.12
C HIS A 93 -6.51 13.54 -9.98
N PHE A 94 -6.07 13.47 -8.72
CA PHE A 94 -6.93 13.74 -7.56
C PHE A 94 -7.48 15.17 -7.61
N ILE A 95 -6.61 16.13 -7.95
CA ILE A 95 -6.97 17.55 -8.09
C ILE A 95 -7.96 17.75 -9.25
N LEU A 96 -7.69 17.13 -10.42
CA LEU A 96 -8.60 17.15 -11.57
C LEU A 96 -9.97 16.54 -11.25
N SER A 97 -10.04 15.61 -10.30
CA SER A 97 -11.28 14.99 -9.83
C SER A 97 -12.02 15.84 -8.78
N GLY A 98 -11.65 17.11 -8.61
CA GLY A 98 -12.29 18.05 -7.69
C GLY A 98 -11.68 18.07 -6.28
N GLY A 99 -10.54 17.41 -6.08
CA GLY A 99 -9.81 17.43 -4.81
C GLY A 99 -8.90 18.64 -4.63
N THR A 100 -8.45 18.84 -3.40
CA THR A 100 -7.40 19.83 -3.09
C THR A 100 -6.19 19.14 -2.47
N GLN A 101 -5.03 19.78 -2.55
CA GLN A 101 -3.81 19.25 -1.90
C GLN A 101 -3.98 19.14 -0.37
N ASP A 102 -4.68 20.08 0.26
CA ASP A 102 -4.94 20.04 1.70
C ASP A 102 -5.89 18.89 2.08
N GLU A 103 -6.92 18.65 1.27
CA GLU A 103 -7.79 17.48 1.43
C GLU A 103 -6.98 16.19 1.30
N TYR A 104 -6.07 16.12 0.32
CA TYR A 104 -5.21 14.96 0.14
C TYR A 104 -4.37 14.68 1.38
N ARG A 105 -3.65 15.70 1.87
CA ARG A 105 -2.75 15.54 3.03
C ARG A 105 -3.53 15.14 4.29
N LYS A 106 -4.68 15.75 4.55
CA LYS A 106 -5.54 15.42 5.69
C LYS A 106 -6.11 14.01 5.57
N GLY A 107 -6.64 13.66 4.40
CA GLY A 107 -7.21 12.35 4.12
C GLY A 107 -6.18 11.23 4.25
N TYR A 108 -5.00 11.41 3.63
CA TYR A 108 -3.90 10.45 3.72
C TYR A 108 -3.43 10.25 5.16
N ALA A 109 -3.16 11.35 5.90
CA ALA A 109 -2.67 11.26 7.26
C ALA A 109 -3.69 10.65 8.23
N GLY A 110 -4.97 11.04 8.11
CA GLY A 110 -6.06 10.47 8.91
C GLY A 110 -6.22 8.99 8.65
N TYR A 111 -6.36 8.60 7.38
CA TYR A 111 -6.52 7.21 6.99
C TYR A 111 -5.31 6.36 7.42
N LEU A 112 -4.08 6.86 7.24
CA LEU A 112 -2.87 6.18 7.69
C LEU A 112 -2.85 5.97 9.22
N SER A 113 -3.28 6.97 10.00
CA SER A 113 -3.35 6.87 11.46
C SER A 113 -4.23 5.70 11.92
N TRP A 114 -5.44 5.58 11.35
CA TRP A 114 -6.33 4.46 11.64
C TRP A 114 -5.74 3.11 11.14
N LEU A 115 -5.24 3.10 9.90
CA LEU A 115 -4.72 1.91 9.23
C LEU A 115 -3.56 1.30 10.02
N ASN A 116 -2.65 2.11 10.55
CA ASN A 116 -1.54 1.65 11.40
C ASN A 116 -2.05 0.83 12.58
N GLY A 117 -3.12 1.28 13.26
CA GLY A 117 -3.72 0.54 14.35
C GLY A 117 -4.29 -0.82 13.93
N LYS A 118 -4.95 -0.89 12.76
CA LYS A 118 -5.46 -2.18 12.22
C LYS A 118 -4.32 -3.10 11.78
N LEU A 119 -3.28 -2.57 11.15
CA LEU A 119 -2.10 -3.35 10.72
C LEU A 119 -1.36 -3.96 11.89
N ILE A 120 -1.12 -3.20 12.96
CA ILE A 120 -0.49 -3.72 14.19
C ILE A 120 -1.28 -4.91 14.74
N ARG A 121 -2.62 -4.77 14.89
CA ARG A 121 -3.48 -5.87 15.36
C ARG A 121 -3.48 -7.09 14.44
N CYS A 122 -3.43 -6.86 13.12
CA CYS A 122 -3.33 -7.93 12.13
C CYS A 122 -2.01 -8.71 12.29
N ILE A 123 -0.89 -7.99 12.39
CA ILE A 123 0.44 -8.57 12.59
C ILE A 123 0.54 -9.31 13.94
N ASP A 124 0.03 -8.73 15.03
CA ASP A 124 -0.04 -9.38 16.34
C ASP A 124 -0.85 -10.69 16.27
N SER A 125 -1.95 -10.69 15.50
CA SER A 125 -2.77 -11.89 15.27
C SER A 125 -2.02 -12.95 14.46
N ILE A 126 -1.22 -12.55 13.46
CA ILE A 126 -0.34 -13.47 12.73
C ILE A 126 0.66 -14.11 13.69
N PHE A 127 1.32 -13.32 14.56
CA PHE A 127 2.25 -13.85 15.54
C PHE A 127 1.57 -14.81 16.52
N ALA A 128 0.42 -14.44 17.07
CA ALA A 128 -0.30 -15.26 18.05
C ALA A 128 -0.80 -16.60 17.48
N ARG A 129 -1.09 -16.67 16.18
CA ARG A 129 -1.61 -17.87 15.51
C ARG A 129 -0.53 -18.72 14.83
N SER A 130 0.67 -18.20 14.65
CA SER A 130 1.76 -18.91 13.96
C SER A 130 2.47 -19.88 14.91
N LYS A 131 2.48 -21.18 14.58
CA LYS A 131 3.22 -22.20 15.35
C LYS A 131 4.74 -22.05 15.24
N THR A 132 5.20 -21.55 14.09
CA THR A 132 6.60 -21.25 13.79
C THR A 132 6.73 -19.74 13.59
N PRO A 133 7.79 -19.07 14.09
CA PRO A 133 8.00 -17.64 13.84
C PRO A 133 7.93 -17.33 12.34
N PRO A 134 6.99 -16.48 11.89
CA PRO A 134 6.80 -16.21 10.47
C PRO A 134 7.89 -15.26 9.96
N VAL A 135 8.10 -15.27 8.65
CA VAL A 135 8.76 -14.16 7.95
C VAL A 135 7.66 -13.20 7.49
N ILE A 136 7.77 -11.92 7.87
CA ILE A 136 6.80 -10.88 7.49
C ILE A 136 7.54 -9.80 6.73
N ILE A 137 7.04 -9.47 5.53
CA ILE A 137 7.48 -8.33 4.74
C ILE A 137 6.27 -7.38 4.65
N LEU A 138 6.42 -6.17 5.15
CA LEU A 138 5.45 -5.09 5.00
C LEU A 138 6.13 -3.97 4.23
N HIS A 139 5.69 -3.72 3.01
CA HIS A 139 6.22 -2.64 2.19
C HIS A 139 5.13 -1.95 1.38
N ALA A 140 5.28 -0.64 1.16
CA ALA A 140 4.44 0.08 0.21
C ALA A 140 5.03 -0.03 -1.20
N ASP A 141 4.15 -0.04 -2.20
CA ASP A 141 4.52 0.00 -3.62
C ASP A 141 5.02 1.39 -4.04
N HIS A 142 4.49 2.44 -3.42
CA HIS A 142 4.94 3.82 -3.58
C HIS A 142 4.60 4.69 -2.35
N GLY A 143 5.21 5.88 -2.27
CA GLY A 143 4.88 6.92 -1.30
C GLY A 143 3.68 7.78 -1.72
N PRO A 144 3.25 8.74 -0.89
CA PRO A 144 2.11 9.59 -1.20
C PRO A 144 2.32 10.44 -2.46
N GLY A 145 1.20 10.91 -3.01
CA GLY A 145 1.15 11.72 -4.22
C GLY A 145 0.73 13.17 -4.00
N SER A 146 0.86 13.74 -2.79
CA SER A 146 0.29 15.09 -2.53
C SER A 146 0.91 16.19 -3.40
N MET A 147 2.17 15.99 -3.84
CA MET A 147 2.88 16.85 -4.79
C MET A 147 3.29 16.09 -6.06
N LEU A 148 2.52 15.07 -6.47
CA LEU A 148 2.74 14.33 -7.71
C LEU A 148 2.01 14.99 -8.88
N ASP A 149 2.72 15.30 -9.96
CA ASP A 149 2.15 15.68 -11.25
C ASP A 149 2.40 14.56 -12.28
N TRP A 150 1.32 13.86 -12.63
CA TRP A 150 1.36 12.75 -13.59
C TRP A 150 1.82 13.13 -15.00
N GLY A 151 1.87 14.43 -15.34
CA GLY A 151 2.37 14.94 -16.61
C GLY A 151 3.80 15.44 -16.57
N SER A 152 4.44 15.56 -15.39
CA SER A 152 5.79 16.13 -15.30
C SER A 152 6.56 15.67 -14.06
N ILE A 153 7.74 15.08 -14.30
CA ILE A 153 8.71 14.76 -13.26
C ILE A 153 9.21 16.03 -12.56
N ASP A 154 9.45 17.11 -13.32
CA ASP A 154 10.01 18.36 -12.76
C ASP A 154 9.03 19.13 -11.88
N LYS A 155 7.73 18.89 -12.05
CA LYS A 155 6.67 19.43 -11.17
C LYS A 155 6.33 18.49 -10.01
N SER A 156 6.94 17.31 -9.97
CA SER A 156 6.66 16.28 -8.98
C SER A 156 7.68 16.28 -7.85
N ASN A 157 7.22 16.05 -6.63
CA ASN A 157 8.11 15.64 -5.55
C ASN A 157 8.39 14.14 -5.66
N VAL A 158 9.45 13.78 -6.39
CA VAL A 158 9.84 12.37 -6.56
C VAL A 158 10.30 11.72 -5.27
N LEU A 159 10.85 12.49 -4.31
CA LEU A 159 11.23 11.97 -3.01
C LEU A 159 9.99 11.51 -2.24
N GLU A 160 8.97 12.37 -2.13
CA GLU A 160 7.67 12.00 -1.54
C GLU A 160 7.13 10.72 -2.17
N ARG A 161 7.15 10.64 -3.51
CA ARG A 161 6.59 9.51 -4.24
C ARG A 161 7.38 8.21 -4.05
N THR A 162 8.67 8.27 -3.75
CA THR A 162 9.50 7.07 -3.55
C THR A 162 9.72 6.71 -2.08
N SER A 163 9.37 7.59 -1.15
CA SER A 163 9.50 7.33 0.29
C SER A 163 8.40 6.38 0.76
N ILE A 164 8.78 5.12 0.92
CA ILE A 164 7.88 4.03 1.32
C ILE A 164 8.16 3.55 2.74
N LEU A 165 7.14 2.98 3.39
CA LEU A 165 7.37 2.06 4.48
C LEU A 165 7.99 0.77 3.90
N ASN A 166 9.04 0.29 4.54
CA ASN A 166 9.64 -1.01 4.23
C ASN A 166 10.15 -1.63 5.53
N ALA A 167 9.46 -2.65 6.01
CA ALA A 167 9.73 -3.33 7.27
C ALA A 167 9.78 -4.84 7.03
N VAL A 168 10.76 -5.50 7.65
CA VAL A 168 10.93 -6.94 7.55
C VAL A 168 11.19 -7.55 8.91
N TYR A 169 10.47 -8.63 9.20
CA TYR A 169 10.70 -9.50 10.35
C TYR A 169 11.10 -10.88 9.85
N THR A 170 12.26 -11.39 10.28
CA THR A 170 12.87 -12.64 9.80
C THR A 170 12.76 -13.78 10.81
N GLY A 171 11.65 -13.88 11.55
CA GLY A 171 11.43 -14.99 12.47
C GLY A 171 12.30 -14.94 13.74
N GLY A 172 12.70 -13.75 14.20
CA GLY A 172 13.40 -13.55 15.47
C GLY A 172 14.94 -13.66 15.41
N THR A 173 15.55 -13.44 14.24
CA THR A 173 17.01 -13.36 14.14
C THR A 173 17.52 -11.94 14.41
N ASP A 174 18.46 -11.75 15.34
CA ASP A 174 19.04 -10.44 15.69
C ASP A 174 20.02 -9.87 14.66
N CYS A 175 20.04 -10.40 13.43
CA CYS A 175 20.94 -9.94 12.38
C CYS A 175 20.18 -9.01 11.42
N PRO A 176 20.59 -7.73 11.29
CA PRO A 176 20.00 -6.82 10.33
C PRO A 176 20.18 -7.36 8.90
N ILE A 177 19.07 -7.56 8.19
CA ILE A 177 19.10 -7.92 6.75
C ILE A 177 18.91 -6.71 5.84
N LEU A 178 18.46 -5.58 6.40
CA LEU A 178 18.25 -4.33 5.70
C LEU A 178 19.41 -3.39 6.01
N TYR A 179 19.96 -2.77 4.97
CA TYR A 179 20.84 -1.61 5.10
C TYR A 179 20.02 -0.33 4.85
N PRO A 180 20.41 0.84 5.39
CA PRO A 180 19.56 2.04 5.37
C PRO A 180 19.08 2.46 3.98
N SER A 181 19.90 2.30 2.94
CA SER A 181 19.58 2.70 1.57
C SER A 181 18.95 1.60 0.71
N ILE A 182 18.57 0.44 1.30
CA ILE A 182 18.06 -0.69 0.54
C ILE A 182 16.81 -0.33 -0.26
N SER A 183 16.82 -0.64 -1.55
CA SER A 183 15.64 -0.47 -2.40
C SER A 183 14.79 -1.74 -2.43
N PRO A 184 13.48 -1.63 -2.75
CA PRO A 184 12.57 -2.77 -2.89
C PRO A 184 13.07 -3.90 -3.79
N VAL A 185 13.95 -3.60 -4.75
CA VAL A 185 14.51 -4.58 -5.68
C VAL A 185 15.29 -5.71 -4.99
N ASN A 186 15.83 -5.43 -3.80
CA ASN A 186 16.69 -6.34 -3.05
C ASN A 186 16.01 -7.00 -1.84
N ILE A 187 14.75 -6.67 -1.53
CA ILE A 187 14.08 -7.17 -0.32
C ILE A 187 13.93 -8.69 -0.33
N PHE A 188 13.38 -9.25 -1.40
CA PHE A 188 13.25 -10.70 -1.51
C PHE A 188 14.60 -11.42 -1.58
N ARG A 189 15.63 -10.79 -2.18
CA ARG A 189 16.99 -11.35 -2.20
C ARG A 189 17.57 -11.43 -0.80
N ALA A 190 17.49 -10.33 -0.05
CA ALA A 190 17.96 -10.27 1.33
C ALA A 190 17.22 -11.28 2.22
N VAL A 191 15.90 -11.35 2.10
CA VAL A 191 15.08 -12.30 2.86
C VAL A 191 15.37 -13.75 2.47
N PHE A 192 15.47 -14.08 1.19
CA PHE A 192 15.70 -15.46 0.76
C PHE A 192 17.11 -15.93 1.06
N ASN A 193 18.11 -15.08 0.91
CA ASN A 193 19.48 -15.40 1.31
C ASN A 193 19.51 -15.71 2.81
N ARG A 194 18.79 -14.93 3.62
CA ARG A 194 18.74 -15.13 5.08
C ARG A 194 17.92 -16.34 5.51
N ALA A 195 16.67 -16.44 5.06
CA ALA A 195 15.69 -17.41 5.55
C ALA A 195 15.88 -18.80 4.95
N PHE A 196 16.43 -18.89 3.74
CA PHE A 196 16.55 -20.15 3.00
C PHE A 196 17.99 -20.51 2.63
N GLY A 197 18.99 -19.70 3.03
CA GLY A 197 20.40 -19.97 2.74
C GLY A 197 20.72 -19.93 1.25
N THR A 198 19.95 -19.16 0.48
CA THR A 198 20.21 -18.94 -0.95
C THR A 198 21.35 -17.94 -1.16
N ASP A 199 21.83 -17.83 -2.40
CA ASP A 199 22.95 -16.96 -2.79
C ASP A 199 22.55 -16.03 -3.95
N PHE A 200 21.44 -15.32 -3.79
CA PHE A 200 20.99 -14.33 -4.77
C PHE A 200 21.87 -13.08 -4.69
N GLU A 201 22.50 -12.75 -5.82
CA GLU A 201 23.25 -11.50 -5.98
C GLU A 201 22.32 -10.29 -5.85
N PHE A 202 22.76 -9.28 -5.10
CA PHE A 202 22.07 -8.00 -4.96
C PHE A 202 22.22 -7.17 -6.23
N LEU A 203 21.14 -6.51 -6.64
CA LEU A 203 21.14 -5.59 -7.77
C LEU A 203 21.45 -4.17 -7.31
N ALA A 204 21.77 -3.30 -8.26
CA ALA A 204 21.96 -1.88 -7.97
C ALA A 204 20.66 -1.25 -7.44
N ASP A 205 20.75 -0.48 -6.34
CA ASP A 205 19.63 0.25 -5.74
C ASP A 205 19.23 1.49 -6.56
N LYS A 206 18.61 1.26 -7.70
CA LYS A 206 18.13 2.28 -8.63
C LYS A 206 16.65 2.55 -8.48
N SER A 207 16.29 3.83 -8.55
CA SER A 207 14.91 4.31 -8.57
C SER A 207 14.59 4.91 -9.94
N ASN A 208 13.47 4.48 -10.51
CA ASN A 208 13.02 4.88 -11.83
C ASN A 208 11.63 5.50 -11.74
N PHE A 209 11.36 6.49 -12.58
CA PHE A 209 10.06 7.18 -12.64
C PHE A 209 9.55 7.27 -14.07
N SER A 210 8.24 7.10 -14.27
CA SER A 210 7.56 7.36 -15.54
C SER A 210 6.34 8.23 -15.33
N VAL A 211 6.11 9.17 -16.25
CA VAL A 211 4.86 9.95 -16.32
C VAL A 211 3.72 9.10 -16.88
N TRP A 212 2.48 9.51 -16.62
CA TRP A 212 1.28 8.74 -16.97
C TRP A 212 1.09 8.52 -18.47
N ALA A 213 1.50 9.48 -19.30
CA ALA A 213 1.34 9.40 -20.75
C ALA A 213 2.24 8.35 -21.41
N THR A 214 3.34 7.96 -20.76
CA THR A 214 4.33 7.02 -21.28
C THR A 214 4.70 6.02 -20.19
N PRO A 215 3.74 5.18 -19.74
CA PRO A 215 4.04 4.13 -18.78
C PRO A 215 5.13 3.23 -19.41
N TYR A 216 6.11 2.82 -18.61
CA TYR A 216 7.30 2.04 -19.03
C TYR A 216 8.43 2.80 -19.72
N GLN A 217 8.25 4.08 -20.09
CA GLN A 217 9.39 4.93 -20.45
C GLN A 217 9.92 5.61 -19.20
N THR A 218 10.91 4.98 -18.57
CA THR A 218 11.42 5.41 -17.27
C THR A 218 12.64 6.31 -17.39
N VAL A 219 12.73 7.26 -16.46
CA VAL A 219 13.92 8.06 -16.20
C VAL A 219 14.53 7.63 -14.87
N ASP A 220 15.84 7.44 -14.84
CA ASP A 220 16.58 7.18 -13.60
C ASP A 220 16.57 8.43 -12.73
N ILE A 221 16.00 8.32 -11.53
CA ILE A 221 15.89 9.39 -10.55
C ILE A 221 16.74 9.12 -9.31
N THR A 222 17.61 8.11 -9.32
CA THR A 222 18.38 7.68 -8.14
C THR A 222 19.13 8.85 -7.50
N ASN A 223 19.84 9.64 -8.30
CA ASN A 223 20.62 10.79 -7.82
C ASN A 223 19.75 11.94 -7.28
N LYS A 224 18.45 11.98 -7.60
CA LYS A 224 17.51 12.96 -7.03
C LYS A 224 17.10 12.59 -5.60
N LEU A 225 17.42 11.37 -5.13
CA LEU A 225 17.06 10.85 -3.82
C LEU A 225 18.22 10.82 -2.82
N ASP A 226 19.47 10.99 -3.29
CA ASP A 226 20.66 10.76 -2.44
C ASP A 226 20.78 11.76 -1.27
N GLY A 227 20.20 12.95 -1.37
CA GLY A 227 20.18 13.93 -0.27
C GLY A 227 19.39 13.51 0.99
N SER A 228 18.53 12.48 0.90
CA SER A 228 17.81 11.93 2.06
C SER A 228 18.44 10.63 2.61
N ARG A 229 19.26 9.93 1.82
CA ARG A 229 19.94 8.69 2.26
C ARG A 229 21.01 8.96 3.33
N GLU A 230 21.52 10.18 3.43
CA GLU A 230 22.42 10.61 4.51
C GLU A 230 21.68 10.98 5.80
N LEU A 231 20.42 11.43 5.74
CA LEU A 231 19.66 11.90 6.91
C LEU A 231 19.22 10.76 7.84
N ASP A 232 18.95 9.57 7.30
CA ASP A 232 18.61 8.38 8.11
C ASP A 232 19.81 7.79 8.86
N SER A 233 21.04 8.20 8.53
CA SER A 233 22.25 7.83 9.29
C SER A 233 22.44 8.64 10.58
N LEU A 234 21.63 9.69 10.79
CA LEU A 234 21.72 10.61 11.92
C LEU A 234 20.63 10.40 12.99
N VAL A 235 19.76 9.39 12.82
CA VAL A 235 18.64 9.10 13.75
C VAL A 235 18.71 7.69 14.37
N GLN A 236 19.90 7.05 14.35
CA GLN A 236 20.21 5.90 15.22
C GLN A 236 20.85 6.37 16.53
#